data_AF-A0A396JUX9-F1
#
_entry.id   AF-A0A396JUX9-F1
#
_cell.length_a   1.000
_cell.length_b   1.000
_cell.length_c   1.000
_cell.angle_alpha   90.00
_cell.angle_beta   90.00
_cell.angle_gamma   90.00
#
_symmetry.space_group_name_H-M   'P 1'
#
loop_
_entity.id
_entity.type
_entity.pdbx_description
1 polymer ?
#
loop_
_entity_poly.entity_id
_entity_poly.type
_entity_poly.pdbx_seq_one_letter_code
_entity_poly.pdbx_strand_id
1 'polypeptide(L)'
;MASSVVFRCCLIVITNLFMAFDFAHAQPTRAFFVFGDSLADNGNNHLLFTTLRADFPPYGIDYPTHKPTGRFSNGLNIPDIISEQLGLEQTLPYLSPLLLGEKLLVGANFASAGVGILNDTGIQFDDEIASDVNQTLIILFNIPSVSQEADP
;
A
#
# COMPACT_ATOMS: atom_id res chain seq x y z
N MET A 1 -17.21 30.39 -44.81
CA MET A 1 -17.01 28.93 -44.98
C MET A 1 -15.68 28.45 -44.38
N ALA A 2 -14.55 29.16 -44.59
CA ALA A 2 -13.26 28.76 -44.01
C ALA A 2 -13.22 28.84 -42.47
N SER A 3 -13.81 29.88 -41.85
CA SER A 3 -13.77 30.03 -40.38
C SER A 3 -14.57 28.96 -39.62
N SER A 4 -15.70 28.51 -40.16
CA SER A 4 -16.50 27.43 -39.57
C SER A 4 -15.81 26.06 -39.68
N VAL A 5 -14.99 25.85 -40.71
CA VAL A 5 -14.20 24.61 -40.86
C VAL A 5 -13.05 24.59 -39.85
N VAL A 6 -12.33 25.70 -39.69
CA VAL A 6 -11.25 25.81 -38.69
C VAL A 6 -11.79 25.57 -37.27
N PHE A 7 -12.94 26.17 -36.92
CA PHE A 7 -13.57 25.97 -35.62
C PHE A 7 -13.95 24.50 -35.34
N ARG A 8 -14.47 23.78 -36.35
CA ARG A 8 -14.79 22.35 -36.25
C ARG A 8 -13.54 21.49 -36.08
N CYS A 9 -12.45 21.79 -36.81
CA CYS A 9 -11.19 21.09 -36.65
C CYS A 9 -10.59 21.29 -35.24
N CYS A 10 -10.65 22.50 -34.69
CA CYS A 10 -10.19 22.76 -33.33
C CYS A 10 -10.99 21.96 -32.29
N LEU A 11 -12.32 21.89 -32.41
CA LEU A 11 -13.16 21.07 -31.53
C LEU A 11 -12.81 19.58 -31.61
N ILE A 12 -12.55 19.06 -32.80
CA ILE A 12 -12.14 17.67 -33.00
C ILE A 12 -10.77 17.42 -32.35
N VAL A 13 -9.80 18.31 -32.55
CA VAL A 13 -8.46 18.16 -31.93
C VAL A 13 -8.55 18.20 -30.40
N ILE A 14 -9.33 19.12 -29.85
CA ILE A 14 -9.51 19.25 -28.40
C ILE A 14 -10.19 18.00 -27.83
N THR A 15 -11.25 17.49 -28.46
CA THR A 15 -11.94 16.26 -28.01
C THR A 15 -11.04 15.03 -28.09
N ASN A 16 -10.21 14.90 -29.13
CA ASN A 16 -9.22 13.82 -29.21
C ASN A 16 -8.12 13.93 -28.14
N LEU A 17 -7.70 15.15 -27.79
CA LEU A 17 -6.75 15.40 -26.69
C LEU A 17 -7.33 15.01 -25.33
N PHE A 18 -8.60 15.33 -25.06
CA PHE A 18 -9.29 14.91 -23.84
C PHE A 18 -9.42 13.37 -23.75
N MET A 19 -9.89 12.72 -24.82
CA MET A 19 -10.02 11.26 -24.88
C MET A 19 -8.67 10.53 -24.71
N ALA A 20 -7.60 11.06 -25.30
CA ALA A 20 -6.25 10.51 -25.15
C ALA A 20 -5.72 10.63 -23.72
N PHE A 21 -6.11 11.68 -22.99
CA PHE A 21 -5.72 11.88 -21.60
C PHE A 21 -6.40 10.89 -20.66
N ASP A 22 -7.68 10.57 -20.89
CA ASP A 22 -8.41 9.58 -20.10
C ASP A 22 -7.86 8.16 -20.31
N PHE A 23 -7.54 7.79 -21.56
CA PHE A 23 -6.94 6.49 -21.86
C PHE A 23 -5.53 6.31 -21.27
N ALA A 24 -4.75 7.39 -21.14
CA ALA A 24 -3.44 7.34 -20.50
C ALA A 24 -3.52 7.00 -19.00
N HIS A 25 -4.65 7.31 -18.34
CA HIS A 25 -4.88 6.99 -16.93
C HIS A 25 -5.38 5.57 -16.68
N ALA A 26 -5.81 4.84 -17.72
CA ALA A 26 -6.26 3.45 -17.61
C ALA A 26 -5.08 2.46 -17.56
N GLN A 27 -4.12 2.67 -16.66
CA GLN A 27 -3.10 1.66 -16.38
C GLN A 27 -3.66 0.61 -15.41
N PRO A 28 -3.39 -0.69 -15.62
CA PRO A 28 -3.75 -1.72 -14.64
C PRO A 28 -3.08 -1.38 -13.31
N THR A 29 -3.89 -1.13 -12.29
CA THR A 29 -3.39 -0.89 -10.93
C THR A 29 -2.97 -2.21 -10.32
N ARG A 30 -1.85 -2.21 -9.61
CA ARG A 30 -1.37 -3.41 -8.91
C ARG A 30 -1.58 -3.21 -7.42
N ALA A 31 -2.29 -4.13 -6.79
CA ALA A 31 -2.39 -4.17 -5.33
C ALA A 31 -1.24 -4.98 -4.74
N PHE A 32 -0.70 -4.49 -3.65
CA PHE A 32 0.44 -5.01 -2.93
C PHE A 32 -0.02 -5.45 -1.54
N PHE A 33 -0.02 -6.74 -1.26
CA PHE A 33 -0.35 -7.27 0.07
C PHE A 33 0.86 -7.88 0.71
N VAL A 34 1.08 -7.53 1.98
CA VAL A 34 2.27 -7.92 2.73
C VAL A 34 1.81 -8.72 3.94
N PHE A 35 2.40 -9.89 4.14
CA PHE A 35 2.22 -10.73 5.31
C PHE A 35 3.61 -11.01 5.89
N GLY A 36 3.74 -11.07 7.21
CA GLY A 36 5.04 -11.26 7.83
C GLY A 36 5.04 -11.01 9.32
N ASP A 37 6.25 -10.88 9.84
CA ASP A 37 6.56 -10.57 11.22
C ASP A 37 7.00 -9.10 11.37
N SER A 38 7.75 -8.80 12.43
CA SER A 38 8.32 -7.48 12.70
C SER A 38 9.17 -6.90 11.56
N LEU A 39 9.82 -7.74 10.74
CA LEU A 39 10.68 -7.30 9.63
C LEU A 39 9.90 -6.66 8.49
N ALA A 40 8.61 -6.97 8.38
CA ALA A 40 7.71 -6.39 7.39
C ALA A 40 6.65 -5.47 7.99
N ASP A 41 6.48 -5.47 9.32
CA ASP A 41 5.52 -4.59 10.00
C ASP A 41 5.85 -3.12 9.72
N ASN A 42 4.82 -2.37 9.32
CA ASN A 42 4.87 -0.93 9.05
C ASN A 42 4.09 -0.09 10.07
N GLY A 43 3.65 -0.70 11.17
CA GLY A 43 2.98 -0.01 12.28
C GLY A 43 1.70 -0.68 12.78
N ASN A 44 1.39 -1.92 12.39
CA ASN A 44 0.22 -2.64 12.93
C ASN A 44 0.30 -2.75 14.44
N ASN A 45 1.47 -3.08 14.98
CA ASN A 45 1.63 -3.25 16.42
C ASN A 45 1.43 -1.96 17.24
N HIS A 46 1.55 -0.78 16.62
CA HIS A 46 1.21 0.48 17.29
C HIS A 46 -0.29 0.55 17.65
N LEU A 47 -1.12 -0.14 16.88
CA LEU A 47 -2.58 -0.12 16.98
C LEU A 47 -3.13 -1.28 17.83
N LEU A 48 -2.25 -2.12 18.38
CA LEU A 48 -2.57 -3.28 19.18
C LEU A 48 -2.20 -3.06 20.65
N PHE A 49 -2.87 -3.76 21.56
CA PHE A 49 -2.54 -3.73 22.99
C PHE A 49 -1.35 -4.67 23.27
N THR A 50 -0.15 -4.27 22.83
CA THR A 50 1.07 -5.06 22.94
C THR A 50 2.25 -4.21 23.41
N THR A 51 3.24 -4.83 24.05
CA THR A 51 4.54 -4.20 24.33
C THR A 51 5.50 -4.25 23.14
N LEU A 52 5.22 -5.08 22.13
CA LEU A 52 6.02 -5.20 20.93
C LEU A 52 5.75 -4.03 19.98
N ARG A 53 6.25 -2.84 20.30
CA ARG A 53 6.05 -1.63 19.48
C ARG A 53 7.37 -1.05 18.99
N ALA A 54 7.32 -0.35 17.86
CA ALA A 54 8.44 0.38 17.27
C ALA A 54 8.14 1.88 17.12
N ASP A 55 7.49 2.45 18.14
CA ASP A 55 7.06 3.85 18.22
C ASP A 55 7.98 4.72 19.08
N PHE A 56 9.21 4.26 19.31
CA PHE A 56 10.25 4.95 20.07
C PHE A 56 11.63 4.85 19.37
N PRO A 57 12.61 5.72 19.70
CA PRO A 57 13.97 5.62 19.16
C PRO A 57 14.66 4.29 19.51
N PRO A 58 15.50 3.70 18.64
CA PRO A 58 16.09 4.30 17.43
C PRO A 58 15.25 4.13 16.16
N TYR A 59 14.05 3.54 16.25
CA TYR A 59 13.22 3.28 15.08
C TYR A 59 12.87 4.59 14.35
N GLY A 60 12.96 4.58 13.02
CA GLY A 60 12.71 5.75 12.19
C GLY A 60 13.81 6.82 12.15
N ILE A 61 14.99 6.62 12.77
CA ILE A 61 16.09 7.60 12.73
C ILE A 61 16.61 7.91 11.31
N ASP A 62 16.59 6.92 10.41
CA ASP A 62 17.00 7.03 9.00
C ASP A 62 15.79 7.24 8.08
N TYR A 63 14.56 7.26 8.60
CA TYR A 63 13.37 7.58 7.83
C TYR A 63 13.36 9.08 7.48
N PRO A 64 12.79 9.51 6.33
CA PRO A 64 12.78 10.93 5.94
C PRO A 64 12.22 11.92 6.97
N THR A 65 11.34 11.45 7.87
CA THR A 65 10.77 12.28 8.94
C THR A 65 11.62 12.34 10.21
N HIS A 66 12.64 11.47 10.33
CA HIS A 66 13.48 11.26 11.51
C HIS A 66 12.69 11.04 12.82
N LYS A 67 11.50 10.44 12.71
CA LYS A 67 10.60 10.13 13.82
C LYS A 67 10.27 8.64 13.83
N PRO A 68 9.95 8.05 14.99
CA PRO A 68 9.46 6.68 15.06
C PRO A 68 8.26 6.46 14.13
N THR A 69 8.32 5.38 13.35
CA THR A 69 7.35 5.10 12.28
C THR A 69 6.47 3.90 12.57
N GLY A 70 6.74 3.13 13.62
CA GLY A 70 6.11 1.84 13.86
C GLY A 70 6.77 0.68 13.09
N ARG A 71 7.81 0.95 12.27
CA ARG A 71 8.64 -0.09 11.65
C ARG A 71 9.75 -0.51 12.59
N PHE A 72 10.02 -1.82 12.70
CA PHE A 72 11.13 -2.37 13.48
C PHE A 72 12.48 -2.20 12.76
N SER A 73 12.73 -1.00 12.24
CA SER A 73 13.91 -0.61 11.47
C SER A 73 14.22 0.87 11.69
N ASN A 74 15.45 1.29 11.40
CA ASN A 74 15.82 2.70 11.42
C ASN A 74 15.08 3.51 10.33
N GLY A 75 14.71 2.88 9.22
CA GLY A 75 14.11 3.56 8.07
C GLY A 75 13.08 2.66 7.39
N LEU A 76 13.10 2.66 6.06
CA LEU A 76 12.24 1.81 5.23
C LEU A 76 12.53 0.33 5.46
N ASN A 77 11.48 -0.50 5.44
CA ASN A 77 11.59 -1.95 5.44
C ASN A 77 11.53 -2.50 4.00
N ILE A 78 11.72 -3.82 3.83
CA ILE A 78 11.77 -4.45 2.49
C ILE A 78 10.48 -4.19 1.68
N PRO A 79 9.27 -4.37 2.23
CA PRO A 79 8.02 -4.00 1.55
C PRO A 79 7.96 -2.55 1.05
N ASP A 80 8.45 -1.60 1.83
CA ASP A 80 8.49 -0.20 1.41
C ASP A 80 9.40 0.00 0.20
N ILE A 81 10.61 -0.56 0.26
CA ILE A 81 11.61 -0.45 -0.82
C ILE A 81 11.07 -1.09 -2.11
N ILE A 82 10.39 -2.22 -2.01
CA ILE A 82 9.75 -2.86 -3.17
C ILE A 82 8.63 -1.98 -3.73
N SER A 83 7.80 -1.37 -2.87
CA SER A 83 6.74 -0.46 -3.30
C SER A 83 7.33 0.74 -4.06
N GLU A 84 8.39 1.35 -3.53
CA GLU A 84 9.12 2.45 -4.18
C GLU A 84 9.71 2.05 -5.52
N GLN A 85 10.35 0.88 -5.62
CA GLN A 85 10.92 0.36 -6.87
C GLN A 85 9.85 0.07 -7.93
N LEU A 86 8.64 -0.28 -7.51
CA LEU A 86 7.50 -0.50 -8.40
C LEU A 86 6.74 0.79 -8.74
N GLY A 87 7.14 1.94 -8.17
CA GLY A 87 6.41 3.21 -8.32
C GLY A 87 5.03 3.19 -7.68
N LEU A 88 4.80 2.30 -6.72
CA LEU A 88 3.56 2.17 -5.98
C LEU A 88 3.62 3.05 -4.71
N GLU A 89 2.46 3.51 -4.28
CA GLU A 89 2.34 4.06 -2.93
C GLU A 89 2.62 2.96 -1.89
N GLN A 90 3.26 3.32 -0.78
CA GLN A 90 3.46 2.41 0.34
C GLN A 90 2.11 1.97 0.92
N THR A 91 1.99 0.69 1.21
CA THR A 91 0.78 0.13 1.84
C THR A 91 0.61 0.67 3.26
N LEU A 92 -0.64 0.80 3.69
CA LEU A 92 -0.96 1.12 5.08
C LEU A 92 -1.01 -0.14 5.95
N PRO A 93 -0.77 -0.02 7.27
CA PRO A 93 -1.08 -1.10 8.21
C PRO A 93 -2.55 -1.53 8.06
N TYR A 94 -2.83 -2.83 8.07
CA TYR A 94 -4.17 -3.38 7.96
C TYR A 94 -5.13 -2.82 9.03
N LEU A 95 -4.61 -2.58 10.23
CA LEU A 95 -5.40 -2.03 11.34
C LEU A 95 -5.62 -0.50 11.24
N SER A 96 -5.04 0.16 10.23
CA SER A 96 -5.14 1.61 10.07
C SER A 96 -6.57 2.04 9.73
N PRO A 97 -7.15 3.03 10.45
CA PRO A 97 -8.46 3.58 10.09
C PRO A 97 -8.44 4.34 8.75
N LEU A 98 -7.25 4.61 8.20
CA LEU A 98 -7.07 5.25 6.90
C LEU A 98 -7.08 4.27 5.72
N LEU A 99 -7.09 2.95 5.98
CA LEU A 99 -7.13 1.92 4.95
C LEU A 99 -8.56 1.74 4.42
N LEU A 100 -9.02 2.71 3.64
CA LEU A 100 -10.37 2.76 3.06
C LEU A 100 -10.31 3.25 1.60
N GLY A 101 -11.34 2.89 0.82
CA GLY A 101 -11.50 3.36 -0.56
C GLY A 101 -10.30 3.03 -1.45
N GLU A 102 -9.77 4.04 -2.16
CA GLU A 102 -8.63 3.89 -3.07
C GLU A 102 -7.36 3.36 -2.40
N LYS A 103 -7.17 3.61 -1.09
CA LYS A 103 -6.02 3.08 -0.34
C LYS A 103 -6.06 1.56 -0.25
N LEU A 104 -7.25 0.95 -0.21
CA LEU A 104 -7.38 -0.51 -0.24
C LEU A 104 -7.01 -1.10 -1.62
N LEU A 105 -7.15 -0.32 -2.70
CA LEU A 105 -6.76 -0.72 -4.05
C LEU A 105 -5.23 -0.72 -4.24
N VAL A 106 -4.49 0.05 -3.44
CA VAL A 106 -3.02 -0.05 -3.35
C VAL A 106 -2.61 -1.36 -2.67
N GLY A 107 -3.46 -1.87 -1.76
CA GLY A 107 -3.24 -3.07 -0.96
C GLY A 107 -3.03 -2.75 0.52
N ALA A 108 -2.60 -3.74 1.30
CA ALA A 108 -2.52 -3.63 2.76
C ALA A 108 -1.36 -4.45 3.34
N ASN A 109 -0.81 -3.97 4.45
CA ASN A 109 0.21 -4.69 5.20
C ASN A 109 -0.39 -5.35 6.44
N PHE A 110 -0.35 -6.68 6.49
CA PHE A 110 -0.82 -7.52 7.58
C PHE A 110 0.32 -8.02 8.49
N ALA A 111 1.57 -7.64 8.22
CA ALA A 111 2.69 -8.07 9.02
C ALA A 111 2.64 -7.48 10.44
N SER A 112 3.02 -8.27 11.44
CA SER A 112 2.92 -7.88 12.84
C SER A 112 4.02 -8.53 13.69
N ALA A 113 4.63 -7.77 14.59
CA ALA A 113 5.62 -8.31 15.52
C ALA A 113 4.95 -9.24 16.55
N GLY A 114 5.64 -10.32 16.90
CA GLY A 114 5.13 -11.34 17.83
C GLY A 114 4.40 -12.51 17.13
N VAL A 115 4.18 -12.41 15.81
CA VAL A 115 3.70 -13.52 14.99
C VAL A 115 4.79 -14.60 14.86
N GLY A 116 4.41 -15.87 14.97
CA GLY A 116 5.30 -17.03 14.81
C GLY A 116 4.64 -18.18 14.04
N ILE A 117 5.44 -19.16 13.59
CA ILE A 117 4.98 -20.34 12.81
C ILE A 117 4.18 -21.31 13.67
N LEU A 118 4.68 -21.58 14.87
CA LEU A 118 4.05 -22.55 15.74
C LEU A 118 3.06 -21.77 16.61
N ASN A 119 1.87 -22.33 16.84
CA ASN A 119 0.93 -21.79 17.83
C ASN A 119 1.68 -21.39 19.10
N ASP A 120 2.56 -22.27 19.58
CA ASP A 120 3.39 -22.14 20.79
C ASP A 120 4.43 -21.01 20.77
N THR A 121 4.78 -20.50 19.59
CA THR A 121 5.75 -19.38 19.44
C THR A 121 5.09 -18.01 19.50
N GLY A 122 3.81 -17.88 19.14
CA GLY A 122 3.03 -16.65 19.32
C GLY A 122 2.56 -16.44 20.77
N ILE A 123 2.38 -17.53 21.53
CA ILE A 123 1.89 -17.51 22.93
C ILE A 123 2.91 -16.90 23.90
N GLN A 124 4.18 -16.73 23.51
CA GLN A 124 5.18 -16.11 24.38
C GLN A 124 4.89 -14.64 24.69
N PHE A 125 3.96 -14.01 23.95
CA PHE A 125 3.65 -12.59 24.11
C PHE A 125 2.19 -12.31 24.56
N ASP A 126 1.40 -13.32 24.93
CA ASP A 126 -0.01 -13.21 25.36
C ASP A 126 -0.94 -12.43 24.40
N ASP A 127 -0.48 -12.09 23.20
CA ASP A 127 -1.20 -11.30 22.21
C ASP A 127 -1.79 -12.24 21.15
N GLU A 128 -3.12 -12.27 21.06
CA GLU A 128 -3.93 -13.07 20.13
C GLU A 128 -3.82 -12.52 18.69
N ILE A 129 -2.63 -12.57 18.11
CA ILE A 129 -2.37 -12.17 16.72
C ILE A 129 -2.05 -13.43 15.92
N ALA A 130 -2.77 -13.59 14.81
CA ALA A 130 -2.76 -14.76 13.92
C ALA A 130 -1.38 -15.41 13.79
N SER A 131 -1.27 -16.64 14.31
CA SER A 131 -0.11 -17.51 14.18
C SER A 131 -0.06 -18.08 12.75
N ASP A 132 0.73 -17.48 11.87
CA ASP A 132 1.45 -18.20 10.78
C ASP A 132 2.19 -17.22 9.84
N VAL A 133 3.26 -16.56 10.29
CA VAL A 133 4.22 -15.97 9.34
C VAL A 133 5.64 -15.82 9.93
N ASN A 134 6.63 -16.55 9.40
CA ASN A 134 8.09 -16.35 9.67
C ASN A 134 8.86 -16.03 8.38
N GLN A 135 8.13 -15.73 7.32
CA GLN A 135 8.67 -15.35 6.04
C GLN A 135 7.82 -14.19 5.55
N THR A 136 8.44 -13.03 5.36
CA THR A 136 7.78 -11.93 4.67
C THR A 136 7.28 -12.44 3.31
N LEU A 137 5.96 -12.63 3.21
CA LEU A 137 5.28 -13.03 2.00
C LEU A 137 4.65 -11.79 1.40
N ILE A 138 5.07 -11.47 0.18
CA ILE A 138 4.56 -10.34 -0.58
C ILE A 138 3.78 -10.89 -1.75
N ILE A 139 2.50 -10.53 -1.83
CA ILE A 139 1.59 -10.96 -2.87
C ILE A 139 1.21 -9.74 -3.69
N LEU A 140 1.49 -9.80 -4.99
CA LEU A 140 1.12 -8.77 -5.95
C LEU A 140 -0.07 -9.23 -6.77
N PHE A 141 -1.19 -8.54 -6.64
CA PHE A 141 -2.37 -8.76 -7.49
C PHE A 141 -2.45 -7.71 -8.57
N ASN A 142 -2.63 -8.15 -9.81
CA ASN A 142 -3.00 -7.25 -10.88
C ASN A 142 -4.49 -6.96 -10.75
N ILE A 143 -4.87 -5.74 -10.36
CA ILE A 143 -6.27 -5.33 -10.36
C ILE A 143 -6.59 -4.93 -11.80
N PRO A 144 -7.47 -5.68 -12.50
CA PRO A 144 -7.93 -5.24 -13.81
C PRO A 144 -8.55 -3.85 -13.65
N SER A 145 -8.22 -2.93 -14.54
CA SER A 145 -8.91 -1.65 -14.60
C SER A 145 -10.39 -1.94 -14.74
N VAL A 146 -11.16 -1.63 -13.70
CA VAL A 146 -12.62 -1.61 -13.81
C VAL A 146 -12.88 -0.49 -14.79
N SER A 147 -13.09 -0.83 -16.07
CA SER A 147 -13.80 0.06 -16.96
C SER A 147 -15.06 0.40 -16.21
N GLN A 148 -15.25 1.68 -15.87
CA GLN A 148 -16.53 2.16 -15.37
C GLN A 148 -17.56 1.78 -16.42
N GLU A 149 -18.19 0.63 -16.25
CA GLU A 149 -19.37 0.25 -16.97
C GLU A 149 -20.40 1.22 -16.44
N ALA A 150 -20.66 2.26 -17.24
CA ALA A 150 -21.73 3.19 -16.99
C ALA A 150 -23.00 2.35 -16.89
N ASP A 151 -23.46 2.14 -15.67
CA ASP A 151 -24.73 1.49 -15.39
C ASP A 151 -25.85 2.31 -16.08
N PRO A 152 -26.80 1.65 -16.78
CA PRO A 152 -27.70 2.28 -17.75
C PRO A 152 -28.77 3.21 -17.15
#